data_AF-A0A0G1P0L5-F1
#
_entry.id   AF-A0A0G1P0L5-F1
#
_cell.length_a   1.000
_cell.length_b   1.000
_cell.length_c   1.000
_cell.angle_alpha   90.00
_cell.angle_beta   90.00
_cell.angle_gamma   90.00
#
_symmetry.space_group_name_H-M   'P 1'
#
loop_
_entity.id
_entity.type
_entity.pdbx_description
1 polymer ?
#
loop_
_entity_poly.entity_id
_entity_poly.type
_entity_poly.pdbx_seq_one_letter_code
_entity_poly.pdbx_strand_id
1 'polypeptide(L)'
;MDADGNHDPNDLLKLIEGLKQETKLVVASRFVGAGGMRGWRVGPTFLFNGMFRLFGLPIWDNTSGYYAVRKGDLAQLGIDRIYYGYGEYHLRLVYFAHKAGWKIVEVPTQYQDRLGGQSKSKLIKMAFEYTLEAWKLRFGN
;
A
#
# COMPACT_ATOMS: atom_id res chain seq x y z
N MET A 1 -2.30 -3.17 -9.43
CA MET A 1 -2.79 -4.46 -8.92
C MET A 1 -1.85 -5.55 -9.40
N ASP A 2 -1.65 -6.60 -8.60
CA ASP A 2 -0.87 -7.77 -8.98
C ASP A 2 -1.66 -8.69 -9.93
N ALA A 3 -0.93 -9.52 -10.69
CA ALA A 3 -1.51 -10.42 -11.70
C ALA A 3 -1.58 -11.90 -11.23
N ASP A 4 -1.36 -12.16 -9.94
CA ASP A 4 -1.30 -13.52 -9.35
C ASP A 4 -2.63 -14.01 -8.77
N GLY A 5 -3.68 -13.19 -8.86
CA GLY A 5 -5.04 -13.50 -8.41
C GLY A 5 -5.32 -13.22 -6.93
N ASN A 6 -4.36 -12.67 -6.18
CA ASN A 6 -4.56 -12.40 -4.75
C ASN A 6 -5.54 -11.25 -4.47
N HIS A 7 -5.69 -10.35 -5.44
CA HIS A 7 -6.59 -9.20 -5.36
C HIS A 7 -7.89 -9.50 -6.10
N ASP A 8 -9.01 -9.25 -5.43
CA ASP A 8 -10.33 -9.31 -6.06
C ASP A 8 -10.47 -8.15 -7.08
N PRO A 9 -10.67 -8.44 -8.38
CA PRO A 9 -10.91 -7.39 -9.38
C PRO A 9 -12.16 -6.54 -9.07
N ASN A 10 -13.14 -7.08 -8.34
CA ASN A 10 -14.34 -6.33 -7.97
C ASN A 10 -14.04 -5.19 -6.98
N ASP A 11 -12.93 -5.26 -6.24
CA ASP A 11 -12.49 -4.15 -5.38
C ASP A 11 -12.06 -2.92 -6.19
N LEU A 12 -11.82 -3.05 -7.51
CA LEU A 12 -11.55 -1.91 -8.38
C LEU A 12 -12.70 -0.91 -8.38
N LEU A 13 -13.95 -1.40 -8.33
CA LEU A 13 -15.12 -0.51 -8.25
C LEU A 13 -15.09 0.29 -6.95
N LYS A 14 -14.81 -0.36 -5.81
CA LYS A 14 -14.67 0.31 -4.50
C LYS A 14 -13.56 1.37 -4.53
N LEU A 15 -12.44 1.04 -5.17
CA LEU A 15 -11.31 1.95 -5.32
C LEU A 15 -11.66 3.20 -6.15
N ILE A 16 -12.33 3.01 -7.29
CA ILE A 16 -12.79 4.10 -8.15
C ILE A 16 -13.86 4.95 -7.46
N GLU A 17 -14.78 4.32 -6.75
CA GLU A 17 -15.81 5.02 -5.97
C GLU A 17 -15.23 5.81 -4.81
N GLY A 18 -14.20 5.28 -4.14
CA GLY A 18 -13.47 5.98 -3.08
C GLY A 18 -12.74 7.23 -3.56
N LEU A 19 -12.43 7.32 -4.87
CA LEU A 19 -11.81 8.52 -5.47
C LEU A 19 -12.81 9.67 -5.66
N LYS A 20 -14.09 9.50 -5.34
CA LYS A 20 -15.07 10.58 -5.39
C LYS A 20 -14.71 11.68 -4.37
N GLN A 21 -15.07 12.93 -4.69
CA GLN A 21 -14.81 14.14 -3.89
C GLN A 21 -13.31 14.51 -3.79
N GLU A 22 -12.87 14.96 -2.60
CA GLU A 22 -11.52 15.50 -2.33
C GLU A 22 -10.45 14.41 -2.10
N THR A 23 -10.84 13.14 -2.13
CA THR A 23 -9.92 12.01 -1.96
C THR A 23 -9.00 11.89 -3.17
N LYS A 24 -7.68 11.89 -2.96
CA LYS A 24 -6.69 11.79 -4.05
C LYS A 24 -6.04 10.42 -4.16
N LEU A 25 -6.02 9.65 -3.08
CA LEU A 25 -5.48 8.29 -3.06
C LEU A 25 -6.41 7.36 -2.27
N VAL A 26 -6.75 6.23 -2.87
CA VAL A 26 -7.54 5.17 -2.22
C VAL A 26 -6.70 3.89 -2.21
N VAL A 27 -6.53 3.27 -1.05
CA VAL A 27 -5.79 2.01 -0.89
C VAL A 27 -6.76 0.89 -0.49
N ALA A 28 -6.69 -0.24 -1.16
CA ALA A 28 -7.39 -1.45 -0.76
C ALA A 28 -6.62 -2.06 0.41
N SER A 29 -7.23 -2.12 1.60
CA SER A 29 -6.54 -2.44 2.85
C SER A 29 -7.11 -3.69 3.50
N ARG A 30 -6.20 -4.58 3.93
CA ARG A 30 -6.55 -5.83 4.63
C ARG A 30 -6.90 -5.60 6.11
N PHE A 31 -6.58 -4.43 6.65
CA PHE A 31 -6.62 -4.17 8.09
C PHE A 31 -7.64 -3.09 8.50
N VAL A 32 -8.57 -2.75 7.62
CA VAL A 32 -9.70 -1.84 7.91
C VAL A 32 -11.04 -2.52 7.66
N GLY A 33 -12.06 -2.15 8.45
CA GLY A 33 -13.43 -2.63 8.27
C GLY A 33 -13.53 -4.15 8.18
N ALA A 34 -14.20 -4.63 7.11
CA ALA A 34 -14.32 -6.06 6.80
C ALA A 34 -13.19 -6.59 5.91
N GLY A 35 -12.03 -5.92 5.87
CA GLY A 35 -10.84 -6.40 5.19
C GLY A 35 -10.24 -7.63 5.88
N GLY A 36 -9.40 -8.37 5.17
CA GLY A 36 -8.75 -9.53 5.76
C GLY A 36 -7.69 -10.17 4.88
N MET A 37 -6.90 -11.04 5.51
CA MET A 37 -6.01 -11.98 4.85
C MET A 37 -6.02 -13.29 5.64
N ARG A 38 -5.60 -14.39 5.03
CA ARG A 38 -5.55 -15.70 5.68
C ARG A 38 -4.12 -16.17 5.89
N GLY A 39 -3.97 -17.16 6.78
CA GLY A 39 -2.71 -17.85 7.03
C GLY A 39 -1.82 -17.21 8.12
N TRP A 40 -0.67 -17.84 8.35
CA TRP A 40 0.24 -17.53 9.46
C TRP A 40 0.86 -16.13 9.39
N ARG A 41 0.77 -15.45 8.24
CA ARG A 41 1.36 -14.12 8.03
C ARG A 41 0.49 -12.98 8.55
N VAL A 42 -0.75 -13.23 8.99
CA VAL A 42 -1.68 -12.16 9.43
C VAL A 42 -1.05 -11.30 10.53
N GLY A 43 -0.65 -11.93 11.65
CA GLY A 43 -0.07 -11.24 12.80
C GLY A 43 1.22 -10.47 12.47
N PRO A 44 2.25 -11.14 11.89
CA PRO A 44 3.47 -10.46 11.49
C PRO A 44 3.24 -9.30 10.52
N THR A 45 2.32 -9.44 9.55
CA THR A 45 2.01 -8.38 8.58
C THR A 45 1.31 -7.20 9.24
N PHE A 46 0.37 -7.45 10.16
CA PHE A 46 -0.31 -6.40 10.92
C PHE A 46 0.68 -5.59 11.77
N LEU A 47 1.54 -6.28 12.54
CA LEU A 47 2.57 -5.62 13.36
C LEU A 47 3.54 -4.80 12.51
N PHE A 48 3.94 -5.34 11.36
CA PHE A 48 4.85 -4.66 10.43
C PHE A 48 4.23 -3.38 9.88
N ASN A 49 2.93 -3.40 9.54
CA ASN A 49 2.22 -2.19 9.14
C ASN A 49 2.02 -1.20 10.30
N GLY A 50 1.81 -1.69 11.52
CA GLY A 50 1.78 -0.85 12.73
C GLY A 50 3.08 -0.07 12.92
N MET A 51 4.24 -0.71 12.70
CA MET A 51 5.55 -0.03 12.73
C MET A 51 5.64 1.11 11.71
N PHE A 52 5.15 0.91 10.48
CA PHE A 52 5.13 1.97 9.46
C PHE A 52 4.29 3.19 9.86
N ARG A 53 3.20 2.97 10.61
CA ARG A 53 2.41 4.07 11.18
C ARG A 53 3.18 4.84 12.25
N LEU A 54 3.96 4.16 13.08
CA LEU A 54 4.87 4.82 14.03
C LEU A 54 5.95 5.65 13.33
N PHE A 55 6.33 5.27 12.10
CA PHE A 55 7.18 6.07 11.22
C PHE A 55 6.44 7.18 10.45
N GLY A 56 5.18 7.45 10.79
CA GLY A 56 4.44 8.61 10.29
C GLY A 56 3.64 8.37 9.02
N LEU A 57 3.46 7.11 8.58
CA LEU A 57 2.58 6.79 7.47
C LEU A 57 1.11 6.74 7.96
N PRO A 58 0.16 7.38 7.26
CA PRO A 58 -1.19 7.59 7.79
C PRO A 58 -2.16 6.41 7.62
N ILE A 59 -1.79 5.34 6.91
CA ILE A 59 -2.68 4.21 6.58
C ILE A 59 -2.34 2.94 7.35
N TRP A 60 -3.32 2.04 7.48
CA TRP A 60 -3.19 0.73 8.13
C TRP A 60 -2.56 -0.35 7.26
N ASP A 61 -2.62 -0.25 5.93
CA ASP A 61 -2.00 -1.23 5.03
C ASP A 61 -1.04 -0.58 4.01
N ASN A 62 0.17 -0.30 4.48
CA ASN A 62 1.30 0.21 3.71
C ASN A 62 1.99 -0.84 2.85
N THR A 63 1.49 -2.08 2.86
CA THR A 63 2.05 -3.19 2.08
C THR A 63 1.07 -3.74 1.04
N SER A 64 -0.08 -3.08 0.87
CA SER A 64 -1.03 -3.38 -0.18
C SER A 64 -0.70 -2.60 -1.45
N GLY A 65 -0.13 -3.28 -2.44
CA GLY A 65 0.14 -2.71 -3.77
C GLY A 65 -1.12 -2.43 -4.61
N TYR A 66 -2.32 -2.48 -4.01
CA TYR A 66 -3.59 -2.29 -4.69
C TYR A 66 -4.24 -0.97 -4.27
N TYR A 67 -4.21 0.00 -5.17
CA TYR A 67 -4.69 1.35 -4.92
C TYR A 67 -5.21 1.98 -6.22
N ALA A 68 -5.95 3.08 -6.09
CA ALA A 68 -6.31 3.94 -7.20
C ALA A 68 -5.95 5.40 -6.90
N VAL A 69 -5.53 6.11 -7.95
CA VAL A 69 -5.13 7.51 -7.94
C VAL A 69 -5.41 8.10 -9.33
N ARG A 70 -5.80 9.37 -9.41
CA ARG A 70 -5.94 10.05 -10.69
C ARG A 70 -4.57 10.33 -11.29
N LYS A 71 -4.40 10.09 -12.60
CA LYS A 71 -3.14 10.33 -13.32
C LYS A 71 -2.57 11.74 -13.08
N GLY A 72 -3.42 12.78 -13.16
CA GLY A 72 -3.02 14.16 -12.97
C GLY A 72 -2.57 14.50 -11.55
N ASP A 73 -3.20 13.90 -10.54
CA ASP A 73 -2.76 14.02 -9.14
C ASP A 73 -1.41 13.32 -8.97
N LEU A 74 -1.28 12.08 -9.45
CA LEU A 74 -0.04 11.29 -9.31
C LEU A 74 1.17 11.99 -9.94
N ALA A 75 1.00 12.60 -11.11
CA ALA A 75 2.06 13.34 -11.79
C ALA A 75 2.62 14.49 -10.93
N GLN A 76 1.77 15.18 -10.16
CA GLN A 76 2.18 16.27 -9.26
C GLN A 76 3.05 15.77 -8.10
N LEU A 77 2.95 14.49 -7.74
CA LEU A 77 3.83 13.89 -6.74
C LEU A 77 5.21 13.50 -7.28
N GLY A 78 5.50 13.63 -8.56
CA GLY A 78 6.78 13.21 -9.14
C GLY A 78 6.92 11.69 -9.18
N ILE A 79 6.65 11.11 -10.35
CA ILE A 79 6.61 9.65 -10.55
C ILE A 79 7.99 9.02 -10.26
N ASP A 80 9.07 9.64 -10.71
CA ASP A 80 10.42 9.06 -10.64
C ASP A 80 10.93 8.90 -9.20
N ARG A 81 10.50 9.78 -8.27
CA ARG A 81 10.86 9.66 -6.85
C ARG A 81 9.99 8.64 -6.10
N ILE A 82 8.93 8.12 -6.71
CA ILE A 82 8.03 7.12 -6.12
C ILE A 82 8.37 5.74 -6.69
N TYR A 83 8.34 5.62 -8.01
CA TYR A 83 8.35 4.34 -8.72
C TYR A 83 9.77 3.95 -9.14
N TYR A 84 10.46 3.35 -8.18
CA TYR A 84 11.70 2.60 -8.40
C TYR A 84 11.74 1.43 -7.40
N GLY A 85 12.68 0.50 -7.58
CA GLY A 85 12.80 -0.67 -6.71
C GLY A 85 11.70 -1.70 -6.92
N TYR A 86 11.24 -2.36 -5.85
CA TYR A 86 10.27 -3.44 -5.94
C TYR A 86 8.90 -3.05 -5.40
N GLY A 87 8.73 -3.02 -4.07
CA GLY A 87 7.44 -2.74 -3.44
C GLY A 87 7.48 -1.60 -2.42
N GLU A 88 8.67 -1.10 -2.13
CA GLU A 88 8.93 0.09 -1.32
C GLU A 88 8.31 1.35 -1.95
N TYR A 89 8.03 1.32 -3.26
CA TYR A 89 7.37 2.43 -3.96
C TYR A 89 6.02 2.78 -3.31
N HIS A 90 5.31 1.82 -2.72
CA HIS A 90 4.03 2.08 -2.08
C HIS A 90 4.21 2.92 -0.80
N LEU A 91 5.25 2.64 0.00
CA LEU A 91 5.63 3.48 1.15
C LEU A 91 5.91 4.92 0.70
N ARG A 92 6.66 5.09 -0.39
CA ARG A 92 6.95 6.41 -0.98
C ARG A 92 5.70 7.11 -1.47
N LEU A 93 4.83 6.40 -2.18
CA LEU A 93 3.56 6.94 -2.67
C LEU A 93 2.73 7.51 -1.52
N VAL A 94 2.52 6.70 -0.47
CA VAL A 94 1.75 7.09 0.71
C VAL A 94 2.42 8.25 1.44
N TYR A 95 3.74 8.20 1.62
CA TYR A 95 4.52 9.28 2.26
C TYR A 95 4.38 10.60 1.52
N PHE A 96 4.64 10.63 0.21
CA PHE A 96 4.59 11.87 -0.57
C PHE A 96 3.16 12.39 -0.71
N ALA A 97 2.16 11.52 -0.83
CA ALA A 97 0.75 11.91 -0.78
C ALA A 97 0.42 12.56 0.56
N HIS A 98 0.83 11.95 1.68
CA HIS A 98 0.59 12.48 3.02
C HIS A 98 1.28 13.83 3.23
N LYS A 99 2.55 13.95 2.83
CA LYS A 99 3.33 15.19 2.91
C LYS A 99 2.74 16.31 2.04
N ALA A 100 2.10 15.96 0.93
CA ALA A 100 1.38 16.91 0.08
C ALA A 100 -0.03 17.28 0.60
N GLY A 101 -0.40 16.83 1.81
CA GLY A 101 -1.70 17.10 2.42
C GLY A 101 -2.87 16.39 1.75
N TRP A 102 -2.61 15.31 0.99
CA TRP A 102 -3.67 14.60 0.31
C TRP A 102 -4.58 13.88 1.30
N LYS A 103 -5.88 13.91 1.00
CA LYS A 103 -6.84 12.99 1.63
C LYS A 103 -6.61 11.59 1.06
N ILE A 104 -6.15 10.69 1.93
CA ILE A 104 -5.90 9.27 1.65
C ILE A 104 -6.98 8.47 2.40
N VAL A 105 -7.62 7.53 1.73
CA VAL A 105 -8.63 6.66 2.35
C VAL A 105 -8.31 5.19 2.10
N GLU A 106 -8.74 4.34 3.02
CA GLU A 106 -8.61 2.90 2.90
C GLU A 106 -9.99 2.27 2.70
N VAL A 107 -10.10 1.32 1.75
CA VAL A 107 -11.30 0.51 1.53
C VAL A 107 -11.00 -0.95 1.87
N PRO A 108 -11.92 -1.69 2.49
CA PRO A 108 -11.67 -3.08 2.88
C PRO A 108 -11.49 -3.98 1.65
N THR A 109 -10.46 -4.83 1.67
CA THR A 109 -10.20 -5.91 0.68
C THR A 109 -9.91 -7.24 1.34
N GLN A 110 -10.29 -8.33 0.67
CA GLN A 110 -9.96 -9.70 1.07
C GLN A 110 -8.77 -10.19 0.25
N TYR A 111 -7.64 -10.41 0.91
CA TYR A 111 -6.43 -10.92 0.27
C TYR A 111 -6.48 -12.45 0.22
N GLN A 112 -6.50 -12.97 -1.01
CA GLN A 112 -6.62 -14.40 -1.27
C GLN A 112 -5.27 -15.06 -1.50
N ASP A 113 -5.26 -16.39 -1.47
CA ASP A 113 -4.12 -17.17 -1.91
C ASP A 113 -3.95 -17.09 -3.43
N ARG A 114 -2.70 -17.24 -3.88
CA ARG A 114 -2.36 -17.20 -5.31
C ARG A 114 -3.07 -18.32 -6.05
N LEU A 115 -3.63 -17.99 -7.21
CA LEU A 115 -4.23 -18.99 -8.10
C LEU A 115 -3.17 -19.94 -8.68
N GLY A 116 -1.92 -19.49 -8.78
CA GLY A 116 -0.79 -20.30 -9.22
C GLY A 116 0.53 -19.53 -9.29
N GLY A 117 1.59 -20.22 -9.71
CA GLY A 117 2.93 -19.67 -9.87
C GLY A 117 3.76 -19.64 -8.57
N GLN A 118 5.01 -19.19 -8.69
CA GLN A 118 5.94 -19.09 -7.56
C GLN A 118 6.11 -17.64 -7.09
N SER A 119 6.26 -17.49 -5.77
CA SER A 119 6.51 -16.18 -5.17
C SER A 119 7.87 -15.63 -5.56
N LYS A 120 7.89 -14.42 -6.13
CA LYS A 120 9.13 -13.62 -6.27
C LYS A 120 9.48 -12.86 -4.99
N SER A 121 8.57 -12.82 -4.01
CA SER A 121 8.75 -12.10 -2.75
C SER A 121 9.76 -12.80 -1.85
N LYS A 122 10.87 -12.11 -1.56
CA LYS A 122 11.90 -12.54 -0.61
C LYS A 122 11.63 -11.90 0.76
N LEU A 123 10.82 -12.56 1.60
CA LEU A 123 10.23 -11.95 2.79
C LEU A 123 11.22 -11.22 3.71
N ILE A 124 12.35 -11.85 4.08
CA ILE A 124 13.34 -11.23 4.97
C ILE A 124 14.00 -10.02 4.31
N LYS A 125 14.39 -10.17 3.04
CA LYS A 125 15.02 -9.10 2.27
C LYS A 125 14.07 -7.90 2.14
N MET A 126 12.82 -8.15 1.77
CA MET A 126 11.79 -7.11 1.63
C MET A 126 11.47 -6.44 2.97
N ALA A 127 11.39 -7.21 4.06
CA ALA A 127 11.18 -6.63 5.38
C ALA A 127 12.29 -5.64 5.75
N PHE A 128 13.55 -5.98 5.43
CA PHE A 128 14.68 -5.08 5.64
C PHE A 128 14.62 -3.85 4.72
N GLU A 129 14.41 -4.04 3.42
CA GLU A 129 14.33 -2.94 2.44
C GLU A 129 13.20 -1.96 2.77
N TYR A 130 12.03 -2.46 3.16
CA TYR A 130 10.88 -1.64 3.52
C TYR A 130 11.12 -0.87 4.83
N THR A 131 11.76 -1.51 5.82
CA THR A 131 12.09 -0.86 7.10
C THR A 131 13.10 0.26 6.88
N LEU A 132 14.16 0.01 6.11
CA LEU A 132 15.14 1.03 5.75
C LEU A 132 14.50 2.18 4.99
N GLU A 133 13.61 1.89 4.04
CA GLU A 133 12.92 2.93 3.28
C GLU A 133 12.05 3.80 4.20
N ALA A 134 11.22 3.18 5.04
CA ALA A 134 10.35 3.92 5.94
C ALA A 134 11.15 4.77 6.95
N TRP A 135 12.30 4.26 7.42
CA TRP A 135 13.23 5.03 8.25
C TRP A 135 13.82 6.24 7.50
N LYS A 136 14.29 6.04 6.26
CA LYS A 136 14.80 7.14 5.41
C LYS A 136 13.75 8.20 5.15
N LEU A 137 12.51 7.81 4.84
CA LEU A 137 11.41 8.75 4.61
C LEU A 137 11.09 9.58 5.86
N ARG A 138 11.22 8.99 7.05
CA ARG A 138 10.93 9.65 8.32
C ARG A 138 12.04 10.57 8.82
N PHE A 139 13.31 10.16 8.68
CA PHE A 139 14.45 10.83 9.32
C PHE A 139 15.55 11.32 8.37
N GLY A 140 15.54 10.88 7.12
CA GLY A 140 16.57 11.18 6.13
C GLY A 140 16.33 12.45 5.30
N ASN A 141 15.31 13.24 5.65
CA ASN A 141 14.97 14.52 5.01
C ASN A 141 15.10 15.67 6.01
#